data_AF-A0A7X8UU85-F1
#
_entry.id   AF-A0A7X8UU85-F1
#
_cell.length_a   1.000
_cell.length_b   1.000
_cell.length_c   1.000
_cell.angle_alpha   90.00
_cell.angle_beta   90.00
_cell.angle_gamma   90.00
#
_symmetry.space_group_name_H-M   'P 1'
#
loop_
_entity.id
_entity.type
_entity.pdbx_description
1 polymer ?
#
loop_
_entity_poly.entity_id
_entity_poly.type
_entity_poly.pdbx_seq_one_letter_code
_entity_poly.pdbx_strand_id
1 'polypeptide(L)'
;MQLRLGPMLGVLVADVGWCGYRLLSGAAVLEVPRNDSKGAGLALPVLIAVVLVVLVKYVLLVLLPIGGRVPVADWRQHLPYLYPQVIDRPLLLMPLWGRWAMMLALGVGRVAPGESPRLTTMGGGMNLPVILIHWLAVTGLTVFYVSGSAVDIPLCLLIALGVLYGAYLTAFILARRFGGQTQATVAAVGAVAELLFLVAYLPVASYIYWY
;
A
#
# COMPACT_ATOMS: atom_id res chain seq x y z
N MET A 1 -10.89 -23.77 6.30
CA MET A 1 -10.29 -23.15 5.10
C MET A 1 -11.33 -22.39 4.26
N GLN A 2 -12.53 -22.94 4.03
CA GLN A 2 -13.60 -22.30 3.25
C GLN A 2 -14.12 -20.95 3.79
N LEU A 3 -14.09 -20.73 5.11
CA LEU A 3 -14.47 -19.45 5.74
C LEU A 3 -13.49 -18.28 5.49
N ARG A 4 -12.26 -18.54 5.02
CA ARG A 4 -11.26 -17.49 4.73
C ARG A 4 -11.47 -16.85 3.36
N LEU A 5 -12.03 -17.61 2.42
CA LEU A 5 -12.10 -17.24 1.01
C LEU A 5 -13.05 -16.07 0.79
N GLY A 6 -14.25 -16.12 1.38
CA GLY A 6 -15.29 -15.10 1.21
C GLY A 6 -14.85 -13.67 1.56
N PRO A 7 -14.43 -13.40 2.82
CA PRO A 7 -14.00 -12.07 3.21
C PRO A 7 -12.72 -11.62 2.48
N MET A 8 -11.75 -12.51 2.26
CA MET A 8 -10.54 -12.16 1.49
C MET A 8 -10.87 -11.81 0.04
N LEU A 9 -11.74 -12.57 -0.65
CA LEU A 9 -12.19 -12.25 -2.00
C LEU A 9 -13.01 -10.97 -2.04
N GLY A 10 -13.95 -10.79 -1.11
CA GLY A 10 -14.77 -9.58 -1.05
C GLY A 10 -13.92 -8.32 -0.87
N VAL A 11 -12.88 -8.42 -0.06
CA VAL A 11 -11.94 -7.33 0.17
C VAL A 11 -11.01 -7.12 -1.00
N LEU A 12 -10.55 -8.19 -1.66
CA LEU A 12 -9.76 -8.06 -2.88
C LEU A 12 -10.58 -7.45 -4.01
N VAL A 13 -11.86 -7.78 -4.10
CA VAL A 13 -12.81 -7.14 -5.02
C VAL A 13 -13.04 -5.68 -4.63
N ALA A 14 -13.05 -5.33 -3.34
CA ALA A 14 -13.13 -3.94 -2.90
C ALA A 14 -11.83 -3.16 -3.18
N ASP A 15 -10.66 -3.75 -2.94
CA ASP A 15 -9.35 -3.16 -3.25
C ASP A 15 -9.15 -3.05 -4.76
N VAL A 16 -9.54 -4.06 -5.55
CA VAL A 16 -9.51 -3.99 -7.02
C VAL A 16 -10.62 -3.06 -7.55
N GLY A 17 -11.78 -2.97 -6.91
CA GLY A 17 -12.83 -2.03 -7.30
C GLY A 17 -12.45 -0.57 -7.01
N TRP A 18 -11.78 -0.33 -5.88
CA TRP A 18 -11.42 1.00 -5.39
C TRP A 18 -10.04 1.47 -5.87
N CYS A 19 -9.09 0.55 -5.98
CA CYS A 19 -7.70 0.77 -6.38
C CYS A 19 -7.34 0.12 -7.72
N GLY A 20 -8.25 -0.59 -8.40
CA GLY A 20 -7.97 -1.22 -9.70
C GLY A 20 -7.61 -0.23 -10.80
N TYR A 21 -8.18 0.97 -10.77
CA TYR A 21 -7.74 2.07 -11.62
C TYR A 21 -6.25 2.40 -11.38
N ARG A 22 -5.79 2.36 -10.12
CA ARG A 22 -4.38 2.61 -9.73
C ARG A 22 -3.46 1.46 -10.14
N LEU A 23 -3.91 0.22 -9.98
CA LEU A 23 -3.16 -0.97 -10.41
C LEU A 23 -3.01 -1.02 -11.94
N LEU A 24 -4.08 -0.76 -12.69
CA LEU A 24 -4.07 -0.71 -14.16
C LEU A 24 -3.20 0.42 -14.70
N SER A 25 -3.31 1.62 -14.12
CA SER A 25 -2.46 2.76 -14.50
C SER A 25 -0.99 2.50 -14.16
N GLY A 26 -0.67 2.01 -12.96
CA GLY A 26 0.71 1.72 -12.56
C GLY A 26 1.38 0.61 -13.36
N ALA A 27 0.65 -0.46 -13.68
CA ALA A 27 1.16 -1.54 -14.51
C ALA A 27 1.45 -1.10 -15.97
N ALA A 28 0.66 -0.17 -16.51
CA ALA A 28 0.92 0.41 -17.84
C ALA A 28 2.30 1.10 -17.93
N VAL A 29 2.82 1.67 -16.84
CA VAL A 29 4.15 2.31 -16.84
C VAL A 29 5.32 1.35 -16.86
N LEU A 30 5.17 0.14 -16.31
CA LEU A 30 6.24 -0.86 -16.35
C LEU A 30 6.45 -1.42 -17.76
N GLU A 31 5.43 -1.31 -18.60
CA GLU A 31 5.32 -1.99 -19.89
C GLU A 31 5.53 -1.09 -21.11
N VAL A 32 5.42 0.25 -21.01
CA VAL A 32 5.64 1.14 -22.17
C VAL A 32 7.13 1.16 -22.55
N PRO A 33 7.55 0.56 -23.69
CA PRO A 33 8.88 0.79 -24.23
C PRO A 33 8.88 2.19 -24.84
N ARG A 34 10.02 2.88 -24.74
CA ARG A 34 10.22 4.27 -25.21
C ARG A 34 10.11 4.44 -26.74
N ASN A 35 9.67 3.42 -27.49
CA ASN A 35 9.55 3.48 -28.94
C ASN A 35 8.37 2.64 -29.46
N ASP A 36 7.57 3.30 -30.30
CA ASP A 36 6.76 2.78 -31.41
C ASP A 36 5.52 1.90 -31.17
N SER A 37 4.38 2.50 -31.56
CA SER A 37 3.30 1.92 -32.37
C SER A 37 2.99 0.42 -32.21
N LYS A 38 2.21 0.04 -31.19
CA LYS A 38 1.34 -1.17 -31.20
C LYS A 38 0.37 -1.17 -30.01
N GLY A 39 -0.76 -0.51 -30.18
CA GLY A 39 -1.81 -0.33 -29.16
C GLY A 39 -2.58 -1.59 -28.73
N ALA A 40 -2.16 -2.80 -29.13
CA ALA A 40 -2.84 -4.05 -28.77
C ALA A 40 -1.96 -5.06 -28.00
N GLY A 41 -0.62 -4.89 -27.98
CA GLY A 41 0.31 -5.82 -27.34
C GLY A 41 0.58 -5.55 -25.85
N LEU A 42 0.34 -4.32 -25.40
CA LEU A 42 0.62 -3.84 -24.04
C LEU A 42 -0.43 -4.28 -23.01
N ALA A 43 -1.64 -4.63 -23.45
CA ALA A 43 -2.75 -4.94 -22.53
C ALA A 43 -2.52 -6.25 -21.75
N LEU A 44 -1.96 -7.26 -22.40
CA LEU A 44 -1.72 -8.57 -21.80
C LEU A 44 -0.70 -8.54 -20.65
N PRO A 45 0.51 -7.98 -20.82
CA PRO A 45 1.49 -8.00 -19.75
C PRO A 45 1.15 -7.03 -18.60
N VAL A 46 0.46 -5.91 -18.88
CA VAL A 46 -0.16 -5.04 -17.86
C VAL A 46 -1.19 -5.83 -17.05
N LEU A 47 -2.08 -6.56 -17.72
CA LEU A 47 -3.06 -7.43 -17.08
C LEU A 47 -2.38 -8.51 -16.22
N ILE A 48 -1.33 -9.16 -16.73
CA ILE A 48 -0.55 -10.16 -15.99
C ILE A 48 0.07 -9.54 -14.74
N ALA A 49 0.68 -8.35 -14.85
CA ALA A 49 1.28 -7.66 -13.70
C ALA A 49 0.23 -7.33 -12.63
N VAL A 50 -0.95 -6.84 -13.04
CA VAL A 50 -2.06 -6.57 -12.11
C VAL A 50 -2.53 -7.86 -11.43
N VAL A 51 -2.73 -8.93 -12.21
CA VAL A 51 -3.13 -10.25 -11.68
C VAL A 51 -2.09 -10.77 -10.70
N LEU A 52 -0.80 -10.62 -11.00
CA LEU A 52 0.28 -11.03 -10.11
C LEU A 52 0.27 -10.22 -8.80
N VAL A 53 0.12 -8.89 -8.86
CA VAL A 53 0.04 -8.06 -7.65
C VAL A 53 -1.16 -8.46 -6.78
N VAL A 54 -2.32 -8.66 -7.41
CA VAL A 54 -3.54 -9.15 -6.77
C VAL A 54 -3.31 -10.52 -6.11
N LEU A 55 -2.68 -11.45 -6.82
CA LEU A 55 -2.41 -12.80 -6.34
C LEU A 55 -1.38 -12.79 -5.20
N VAL A 56 -0.35 -11.95 -5.28
CA VAL A 56 0.64 -11.78 -4.19
C VAL A 56 -0.04 -11.20 -2.95
N LYS A 57 -0.85 -10.14 -3.09
CA LYS A 57 -1.64 -9.59 -1.96
C LYS A 57 -2.54 -10.67 -1.36
N TYR A 58 -3.24 -11.42 -2.20
CA TYR A 58 -4.11 -12.51 -1.77
C TYR A 58 -3.33 -13.55 -0.95
N VAL A 59 -2.19 -14.03 -1.46
CA VAL A 59 -1.35 -15.00 -0.77
C VAL A 59 -0.86 -14.45 0.56
N LEU A 60 -0.38 -13.20 0.61
CA LEU A 60 0.08 -12.55 1.84
C LEU A 60 -1.04 -12.44 2.89
N LEU A 61 -2.27 -12.13 2.47
CA LEU A 61 -3.42 -12.08 3.36
C LEU A 61 -3.84 -13.46 3.87
N VAL A 62 -3.78 -14.50 3.02
CA VAL A 62 -4.09 -15.89 3.41
C VAL A 62 -3.09 -16.44 4.44
N LEU A 63 -1.84 -15.99 4.36
CA LEU A 63 -0.75 -16.37 5.26
C LEU A 63 -0.83 -15.71 6.64
N LEU A 64 -1.71 -14.72 6.84
CA LEU A 64 -1.85 -14.08 8.14
C LEU A 64 -2.28 -15.08 9.23
N PRO A 65 -1.69 -14.99 10.44
CA PRO A 65 -2.08 -15.84 11.55
C PRO A 65 -3.55 -15.60 11.93
N ILE A 66 -4.25 -16.68 12.30
CA ILE A 66 -5.66 -16.64 12.75
C ILE A 66 -5.77 -16.22 14.22
N GLY A 67 -4.72 -16.50 15.01
CA GLY A 67 -4.60 -16.05 16.40
C GLY A 67 -4.17 -14.59 16.44
N GLY A 68 -4.37 -13.82 17.51
CA GLY A 68 -4.79 -14.21 18.85
C GLY A 68 -6.06 -13.48 19.24
N ARG A 69 -6.90 -14.13 20.06
CA ARG A 69 -7.94 -13.42 20.79
C ARG A 69 -7.25 -12.27 21.52
N VAL A 70 -7.67 -11.03 21.25
CA VAL A 70 -7.31 -9.88 22.07
C VAL A 70 -7.51 -10.34 23.53
N PRO A 71 -6.49 -10.32 24.40
CA PRO A 71 -6.59 -10.90 25.74
C PRO A 71 -7.86 -10.42 26.43
N VAL A 72 -8.53 -11.28 27.21
CA VAL A 72 -9.84 -10.94 27.83
C VAL A 72 -9.77 -9.72 28.77
N ALA A 73 -8.57 -9.25 29.12
CA ALA A 73 -8.34 -8.03 29.90
C ALA A 73 -8.08 -6.78 29.04
N ASP A 74 -8.01 -6.90 27.71
CA ASP A 74 -7.72 -5.80 26.81
C ASP A 74 -9.02 -5.05 26.46
N TRP A 75 -9.05 -3.75 26.79
CA TRP A 75 -10.18 -2.86 26.56
C TRP A 75 -10.64 -2.82 25.09
N ARG A 76 -9.72 -3.12 24.16
CA ARG A 76 -9.97 -3.14 22.72
C ARG A 76 -11.05 -4.14 22.30
N GLN A 77 -11.26 -5.20 23.07
CA GLN A 77 -12.32 -6.18 22.81
C GLN A 77 -13.74 -5.57 22.95
N HIS A 78 -13.89 -4.51 23.75
CA HIS A 78 -15.18 -3.86 23.99
C HIS A 78 -15.54 -2.83 22.91
N LEU A 79 -14.64 -2.61 21.94
CA LEU A 79 -14.81 -1.64 20.85
C LEU A 79 -14.65 -2.31 19.48
N PRO A 80 -15.50 -3.30 19.14
CA PRO A 80 -15.34 -4.11 17.92
C PRO A 80 -15.42 -3.29 16.62
N TYR A 81 -16.10 -2.15 16.64
CA TYR A 81 -16.20 -1.25 15.48
C TYR A 81 -14.93 -0.41 15.27
N LEU A 82 -14.24 -0.05 16.36
CA LEU A 82 -12.99 0.73 16.31
C LEU A 82 -11.76 -0.15 16.25
N TYR A 83 -11.87 -1.41 16.68
CA TYR A 83 -10.75 -2.34 16.73
C TYR A 83 -11.13 -3.64 15.99
N PRO A 84 -10.95 -3.65 14.66
CA PRO A 84 -11.34 -4.80 13.87
C PRO A 84 -10.43 -5.99 14.15
N GLN A 85 -10.87 -7.17 13.72
CA GLN A 85 -10.11 -8.40 13.91
C GLN A 85 -8.72 -8.26 13.29
N VAL A 86 -7.74 -8.96 13.84
CA VAL A 86 -6.33 -8.91 13.39
C VAL A 86 -6.23 -9.08 11.87
N ILE A 87 -7.03 -9.98 11.30
CA ILE A 87 -7.08 -10.28 9.87
C ILE A 87 -7.54 -9.09 9.01
N ASP A 88 -8.32 -8.17 9.59
CA ASP A 88 -8.90 -7.02 8.88
C ASP A 88 -8.03 -5.76 8.98
N ARG A 89 -7.10 -5.69 9.93
CA ARG A 89 -6.27 -4.49 10.16
C ARG A 89 -5.39 -4.13 8.96
N PRO A 90 -4.76 -5.09 8.26
CA PRO A 90 -4.02 -4.80 7.04
C PRO A 90 -4.89 -4.18 5.94
N LEU A 91 -6.19 -4.49 5.93
CA LEU A 91 -7.13 -3.97 4.93
C LEU A 91 -7.37 -2.47 5.09
N LEU A 92 -7.24 -1.96 6.31
CA LEU A 92 -7.32 -0.53 6.60
C LEU A 92 -5.97 0.14 6.39
N LEU A 93 -4.90 -0.46 6.90
CA LEU A 93 -3.57 0.16 6.93
C LEU A 93 -2.88 0.16 5.57
N MET A 94 -3.00 -0.91 4.80
CA MET A 94 -2.40 -1.05 3.46
C MET A 94 -2.79 0.12 2.53
N PRO A 95 -4.09 0.38 2.24
CA PRO A 95 -4.47 1.46 1.33
C PRO A 95 -4.13 2.86 1.89
N LEU A 96 -4.04 3.03 3.20
CA LEU A 96 -3.56 4.28 3.81
C LEU A 96 -2.07 4.50 3.51
N TRP A 97 -1.24 3.48 3.67
CA TRP A 97 0.17 3.50 3.26
C TRP A 97 0.32 3.73 1.75
N GLY A 98 -0.50 3.09 0.92
CA GLY A 98 -0.54 3.32 -0.52
C GLY A 98 -0.86 4.78 -0.88
N ARG A 99 -1.90 5.37 -0.28
CA ARG A 99 -2.25 6.79 -0.49
C ARG A 99 -1.15 7.74 -0.04
N TRP A 100 -0.56 7.48 1.12
CA TRP A 100 0.56 8.26 1.61
C TRP A 100 1.79 8.17 0.68
N ALA A 101 2.08 6.99 0.12
CA ALA A 101 3.18 6.82 -0.80
C ALA A 101 2.94 7.52 -2.15
N MET A 102 1.69 7.58 -2.62
CA MET A 102 1.32 8.41 -3.78
C MET A 102 1.57 9.90 -3.51
N MET A 103 1.22 10.37 -2.31
CA MET A 103 1.51 11.74 -1.86
C MET A 103 3.02 12.00 -1.85
N LEU A 104 3.82 11.07 -1.33
CA LEU A 104 5.28 11.16 -1.37
C LEU A 104 5.79 11.23 -2.82
N ALA A 105 5.29 10.38 -3.71
CA ALA A 105 5.71 10.36 -5.11
C ALA A 105 5.50 11.71 -5.80
N LEU A 106 4.32 12.31 -5.59
CA LEU A 106 3.97 13.65 -6.08
C LEU A 106 4.88 14.75 -5.53
N GLY A 107 5.41 14.60 -4.31
CA GLY A 107 6.35 15.55 -3.71
C GLY A 107 7.83 15.36 -4.09
N VAL A 108 8.26 14.14 -4.40
CA VAL A 108 9.68 13.81 -4.67
C VAL A 108 10.13 14.15 -6.09
N GLY A 109 9.20 14.19 -7.06
CA GLY A 109 9.54 14.45 -8.47
C GLY A 109 8.70 15.57 -9.08
N ARG A 110 9.26 16.25 -10.08
CA ARG A 110 8.48 17.11 -10.96
C ARG A 110 7.48 16.27 -11.76
N VAL A 111 6.33 16.82 -12.10
CA VAL A 111 5.40 16.19 -13.04
C VAL A 111 6.05 16.08 -14.41
N ALA A 112 5.90 14.95 -15.09
CA ALA A 112 6.44 14.74 -16.42
C ALA A 112 5.80 15.70 -17.45
N PRO A 113 6.55 16.17 -18.46
CA PRO A 113 6.01 17.08 -19.47
C PRO A 113 4.90 16.40 -20.29
N GLY A 114 3.77 17.08 -20.48
CA GLY A 114 2.62 16.57 -21.23
C GLY A 114 1.59 15.79 -20.40
N GLU A 115 1.80 15.65 -19.09
CA GLU A 115 0.84 15.03 -18.18
C GLU A 115 -0.37 15.93 -17.89
N SER A 116 -1.45 15.29 -17.43
CA SER A 116 -2.73 15.96 -17.19
C SER A 116 -2.59 17.16 -16.23
N PRO A 117 -3.31 18.28 -16.46
CA PRO A 117 -3.33 19.44 -15.55
C PRO A 117 -3.72 19.09 -14.10
N ARG A 118 -4.50 18.02 -13.92
CA ARG A 118 -4.90 17.50 -12.62
C ARG A 118 -3.72 17.00 -11.79
N LEU A 119 -2.73 16.38 -12.42
CA LEU A 119 -1.56 15.84 -11.71
C LEU A 119 -0.64 16.98 -11.25
N THR A 120 -0.50 18.01 -12.08
CA THR A 120 0.23 19.24 -11.76
C THR A 120 -0.42 20.03 -10.64
N THR A 121 -1.76 20.16 -10.62
CA THR A 121 -2.45 20.83 -9.50
C THR A 121 -2.37 20.02 -8.21
N MET A 122 -2.48 18.69 -8.28
CA MET A 122 -2.29 17.81 -7.13
C MET A 122 -0.86 17.90 -6.56
N GLY A 123 0.17 17.90 -7.42
CA GLY A 123 1.56 18.04 -7.02
C GLY A 123 1.91 19.42 -6.46
N GLY A 124 1.32 20.50 -7.01
CA GLY A 124 1.61 21.87 -6.60
C GLY A 124 1.23 22.21 -5.15
N GLY A 125 0.27 21.48 -4.56
CA GLY A 125 -0.11 21.63 -3.15
C GLY A 125 0.71 20.77 -2.18
N MET A 126 1.61 19.92 -2.68
CA MET A 126 2.34 18.96 -1.85
C MET A 126 3.63 19.57 -1.33
N ASN A 127 3.74 19.68 0.00
CA ASN A 127 4.97 20.08 0.67
C ASN A 127 5.43 18.98 1.64
N LEU A 128 6.72 18.99 1.95
CA LEU A 128 7.33 18.00 2.85
C LEU A 128 6.66 17.96 4.24
N PRO A 129 6.30 19.10 4.88
CA PRO A 129 5.59 19.07 6.15
C PRO A 129 4.28 18.29 6.11
N VAL A 130 3.45 18.49 5.09
CA VAL A 130 2.18 17.77 4.95
C VAL A 130 2.42 16.27 4.75
N ILE A 131 3.40 15.89 3.93
CA ILE A 131 3.78 14.48 3.70
C ILE A 131 4.24 13.82 5.00
N LEU A 132 5.03 14.52 5.81
CA LEU A 132 5.53 14.02 7.09
C LEU A 132 4.42 13.95 8.16
N ILE A 133 3.51 14.91 8.22
CA ILE A 133 2.35 14.86 9.11
C ILE A 133 1.48 13.64 8.78
N HIS A 134 1.22 13.39 7.50
CA HIS A 134 0.47 12.20 7.09
C HIS A 134 1.25 10.91 7.36
N TRP A 135 2.58 10.92 7.18
CA TRP A 135 3.42 9.78 7.56
C TRP A 135 3.29 9.47 9.05
N LEU A 136 3.39 10.49 9.91
CA LEU A 136 3.23 10.35 11.36
C LEU A 136 1.83 9.85 11.72
N ALA A 137 0.78 10.36 11.06
CA ALA A 137 -0.59 9.92 11.29
C ALA A 137 -0.78 8.44 10.94
N VAL A 138 -0.33 8.00 9.75
CA VAL A 138 -0.44 6.59 9.32
C VAL A 138 0.45 5.68 10.18
N THR A 139 1.62 6.17 10.61
CA THR A 139 2.48 5.46 11.58
C THR A 139 1.79 5.31 12.92
N GLY A 140 1.16 6.37 13.43
CA GLY A 140 0.37 6.34 14.67
C GLY A 140 -0.79 5.37 14.60
N LEU A 141 -1.52 5.34 13.48
CA LEU A 141 -2.56 4.32 13.24
C LEU A 141 -1.97 2.91 13.18
N THR A 142 -0.82 2.73 12.53
CA THR A 142 -0.13 1.43 12.49
C THR A 142 0.24 0.98 13.91
N VAL A 143 0.82 1.85 14.73
CA VAL A 143 1.10 1.53 16.13
C VAL A 143 -0.20 1.20 16.86
N PHE A 144 -1.22 2.04 16.76
CA PHE A 144 -2.51 1.87 17.46
C PHE A 144 -3.18 0.53 17.15
N TYR A 145 -3.20 0.14 15.86
CA TYR A 145 -3.84 -1.10 15.41
C TYR A 145 -2.95 -2.33 15.58
N VAL A 146 -1.63 -2.21 15.55
CA VAL A 146 -0.74 -3.37 15.49
C VAL A 146 -0.13 -3.71 16.85
N SER A 147 0.27 -2.73 17.65
CA SER A 147 0.94 -3.01 18.92
C SER A 147 -0.02 -3.60 19.95
N GLY A 148 0.34 -4.74 20.55
CA GLY A 148 -0.36 -5.30 21.72
C GLY A 148 0.15 -4.70 23.03
N SER A 149 1.41 -4.29 23.04
CA SER A 149 2.13 -3.76 24.20
C SER A 149 3.12 -2.67 23.80
N ALA A 150 3.74 -2.01 24.79
CA ALA A 150 4.80 -1.04 24.55
C ALA A 150 6.05 -1.65 23.86
N VAL A 151 6.27 -2.96 24.04
CA VAL A 151 7.40 -3.70 23.47
C VAL A 151 7.26 -3.90 21.96
N ASP A 152 6.04 -3.80 21.42
CA ASP A 152 5.76 -3.99 20.00
C ASP A 152 5.91 -2.69 19.18
N ILE A 153 5.98 -1.53 19.85
CA ILE A 153 6.08 -0.22 19.20
C ILE A 153 7.29 -0.13 18.25
N PRO A 154 8.51 -0.59 18.63
CA PRO A 154 9.66 -0.58 17.73
C PRO A 154 9.44 -1.38 16.44
N LEU A 155 8.71 -2.50 16.49
CA LEU A 155 8.38 -3.29 15.30
C LEU A 155 7.47 -2.52 14.34
N CYS A 156 6.47 -1.82 14.88
CA CYS A 156 5.59 -0.95 14.10
C CYS A 156 6.36 0.22 13.46
N LEU A 157 7.33 0.80 14.18
CA LEU A 157 8.21 1.85 13.63
C LEU A 157 9.12 1.31 12.52
N LEU A 158 9.64 0.08 12.66
CA LEU A 158 10.41 -0.57 11.61
C LEU A 158 9.58 -0.79 10.33
N ILE A 159 8.31 -1.19 10.45
CA ILE A 159 7.38 -1.24 9.31
C ILE A 159 7.28 0.14 8.65
N ALA A 160 6.99 1.18 9.44
CA ALA A 160 6.80 2.54 8.92
C ALA A 160 8.05 3.10 8.22
N LEU A 161 9.23 2.84 8.77
CA LEU A 161 10.52 3.24 8.18
C LEU A 161 10.83 2.43 6.92
N GLY A 162 10.55 1.12 6.91
CA GLY A 162 10.72 0.27 5.75
C GLY A 162 9.84 0.69 4.57
N VAL A 163 8.56 0.98 4.84
CA VAL A 163 7.62 1.50 3.84
C VAL A 163 8.07 2.88 3.35
N LEU A 164 8.51 3.77 4.24
CA LEU A 164 9.03 5.09 3.85
C LEU A 164 10.23 4.97 2.91
N TYR A 165 11.22 4.17 3.30
CA TYR A 165 12.44 3.98 2.52
C TYR A 165 12.14 3.38 1.15
N GLY A 166 11.37 2.30 1.10
CA GLY A 166 11.03 1.62 -0.16
C GLY A 166 10.15 2.48 -1.07
N ALA A 167 9.17 3.20 -0.52
CA ALA A 167 8.33 4.12 -1.29
C ALA A 167 9.15 5.28 -1.86
N TYR A 168 10.05 5.87 -1.06
CA TYR A 168 10.93 6.94 -1.50
C TYR A 168 11.86 6.49 -2.63
N LEU A 169 12.55 5.35 -2.47
CA LEU A 169 13.43 4.80 -3.50
C LEU A 169 12.66 4.52 -4.79
N THR A 170 11.49 3.90 -4.69
CA THR A 170 10.64 3.59 -5.85
C THR A 170 10.22 4.87 -6.57
N ALA A 171 9.74 5.87 -5.82
CA ALA A 171 9.36 7.16 -6.38
C ALA A 171 10.51 7.85 -7.09
N PHE A 172 11.70 7.83 -6.48
CA PHE A 172 12.90 8.44 -7.04
C PHE A 172 13.40 7.75 -8.30
N ILE A 173 13.46 6.41 -8.30
CA ILE A 173 13.89 5.60 -9.45
C ILE A 173 12.93 5.83 -10.62
N LEU A 174 11.61 5.79 -10.37
CA LEU A 174 10.61 6.02 -11.41
C LEU A 174 10.66 7.45 -11.93
N ALA A 175 10.74 8.46 -11.06
CA ALA A 175 10.87 9.86 -11.50
C ALA A 175 12.10 10.08 -12.39
N ARG A 176 13.25 9.47 -12.05
CA ARG A 176 14.46 9.55 -12.87
C ARG A 176 14.29 8.83 -14.21
N ARG A 177 13.71 7.63 -14.21
CA ARG A 177 13.54 6.83 -15.43
C ARG A 177 12.60 7.49 -16.44
N PHE A 178 11.52 8.11 -15.97
CA PHE A 178 10.49 8.72 -16.84
C PHE A 178 10.63 10.24 -17.01
N GLY A 179 11.69 10.85 -16.45
CA GLY A 179 11.93 12.30 -16.56
C GLY A 179 10.99 13.17 -15.72
N GLY A 180 10.20 12.55 -14.85
CA GLY A 180 9.19 13.14 -13.97
C GLY A 180 8.20 12.08 -13.48
N GLN A 181 7.22 12.51 -12.69
CA GLN A 181 6.10 11.68 -12.24
C GLN A 181 4.93 11.75 -13.23
N THR A 182 4.36 10.60 -13.53
CA THR A 182 3.11 10.42 -14.28
C THR A 182 2.03 9.87 -13.35
N GLN A 183 0.76 9.87 -13.79
CA GLN A 183 -0.31 9.26 -12.98
C GLN A 183 0.01 7.80 -12.63
N ALA A 184 0.61 7.11 -13.59
CA ALA A 184 0.98 5.72 -13.50
C ALA A 184 2.19 5.47 -12.58
N THR A 185 3.26 6.27 -12.63
CA THR A 185 4.37 6.11 -11.67
C THR A 185 3.92 6.37 -10.24
N VAL A 186 3.07 7.38 -10.03
CA VAL A 186 2.48 7.68 -8.72
C VAL A 186 1.65 6.50 -8.21
N ALA A 187 0.81 5.93 -9.06
CA ALA A 187 0.01 4.76 -8.71
C ALA A 187 0.87 3.52 -8.43
N ALA A 188 1.95 3.31 -9.19
CA ALA A 188 2.90 2.22 -8.97
C ALA A 188 3.61 2.35 -7.61
N VAL A 189 4.03 3.56 -7.21
CA VAL A 189 4.60 3.81 -5.88
C VAL A 189 3.61 3.45 -4.77
N GLY A 190 2.33 3.81 -4.95
CA GLY A 190 1.26 3.40 -4.05
C GLY A 190 1.17 1.88 -3.90
N ALA A 191 1.11 1.15 -5.01
CA ALA A 191 1.03 -0.31 -5.00
C ALA A 191 2.26 -0.98 -4.37
N VAL A 192 3.47 -0.43 -4.60
CA VAL A 192 4.69 -0.92 -3.96
C VAL A 192 4.66 -0.71 -2.45
N ALA A 193 4.19 0.46 -1.98
CA ALA A 193 4.07 0.71 -0.54
C ALA A 193 3.05 -0.22 0.14
N GLU A 194 1.94 -0.52 -0.54
CA GLU A 194 0.95 -1.49 -0.07
C GLU A 194 1.57 -2.89 0.09
N LEU A 195 2.36 -3.35 -0.89
CA LEU A 195 3.06 -4.62 -0.84
C LEU A 195 4.15 -4.64 0.24
N LEU A 196 4.96 -3.58 0.34
CA LEU A 196 6.00 -3.46 1.37
C LEU A 196 5.40 -3.50 2.77
N PHE A 197 4.27 -2.83 2.96
CA PHE A 197 3.54 -2.88 4.22
C PHE A 197 3.11 -4.32 4.53
N LEU A 198 2.46 -5.03 3.61
CA LEU A 198 2.03 -6.41 3.84
C LEU A 198 3.20 -7.36 4.15
N VAL A 199 4.30 -7.25 3.40
CA VAL A 199 5.49 -8.07 3.59
C VAL A 199 6.14 -7.81 4.96
N ALA A 200 6.23 -6.55 5.38
CA ALA A 200 6.77 -6.19 6.68
C ALA A 200 5.79 -6.51 7.83
N TYR A 201 4.49 -6.44 7.59
CA TYR A 201 3.45 -6.73 8.56
C TYR A 201 3.37 -8.21 8.91
N LEU A 202 3.50 -9.11 7.93
CA LEU A 202 3.35 -10.55 8.13
C LEU A 202 4.22 -11.16 9.25
N PRO A 203 5.55 -10.92 9.32
CA PRO A 203 6.38 -11.46 10.40
C PRO A 203 6.04 -10.82 11.75
N VAL A 204 5.68 -9.53 11.78
CA VAL A 204 5.29 -8.82 13.00
C VAL A 204 3.97 -9.36 13.53
N ALA A 205 2.98 -9.56 12.66
CA ALA A 205 1.71 -10.18 13.00
C ALA A 205 1.90 -11.61 13.51
N SER A 206 2.80 -12.38 12.88
CA SER A 206 3.16 -13.72 13.36
C SER A 206 3.84 -13.66 14.73
N TYR A 207 4.69 -12.68 14.99
CA TYR A 207 5.32 -12.55 16.30
C TYR A 207 4.33 -12.14 17.41
N ILE A 208 3.47 -11.16 17.14
CA ILE A 208 2.55 -10.58 18.13
C ILE A 208 1.35 -11.49 18.40
N TYR A 209 0.84 -12.18 17.36
CA TYR A 209 -0.46 -12.84 17.43
C TYR A 209 -0.43 -14.38 17.36
N TRP A 210 0.76 -15.02 17.31
CA TRP A 210 0.87 -16.49 17.25
C TRP A 210 0.58 -17.21 18.58
N TYR A 211 0.10 -16.50 19.61
CA TYR A 211 -0.34 -17.08 20.87
C TYR A 211 -1.87 -17.16 20.96
#